data_AF-A0A352MG15-F1
#
_entry.id   AF-A0A352MG15-F1
#
_cell.length_a   1.000
_cell.length_b   1.000
_cell.length_c   1.000
_cell.angle_alpha   90.00
_cell.angle_beta   90.00
_cell.angle_gamma   90.00
#
_symmetry.space_group_name_H-M   'P 1'
#
loop_
_entity.id
_entity.type
_entity.pdbx_description
1 polymer ?
#
loop_
_entity_poly.entity_id
_entity_poly.type
_entity_poly.pdbx_seq_one_letter_code
_entity_poly.pdbx_strand_id
1 'polypeptide(L)'
;MKTLKFIIILFLFAAFNVNPVKAQKDKVFDVVVPLKIYLECTGDWLYGEVTYVEKVTSHYFWIEKVRDATLTGYEDADLSVPSGRFYELSQTATSSGDYSKGENLARITMDGKLVALYHYAWHTTTNAKGIVTANFIKEWWDCK
;
A
#
# COMPACT_ATOMS: atom_id res chain seq x y z
N MET A 1 -18.41 -3.82 -25.82
CA MET A 1 -18.73 -3.99 -24.39
C MET A 1 -17.41 -4.01 -23.63
N LYS A 2 -17.10 -2.95 -22.85
CA LYS A 2 -15.89 -2.90 -22.02
C LYS A 2 -16.24 -3.44 -20.65
N THR A 3 -15.68 -4.59 -20.30
CA THR A 3 -15.88 -5.23 -19.00
C THR A 3 -15.12 -4.43 -17.95
N LEU A 4 -15.86 -3.64 -17.17
CA LEU A 4 -15.33 -2.88 -16.04
C LEU A 4 -15.04 -3.88 -14.91
N LYS A 5 -13.79 -4.34 -14.77
CA LYS A 5 -13.35 -5.20 -13.68
C LYS A 5 -13.01 -4.31 -12.48
N PHE A 6 -13.94 -4.16 -11.54
CA PHE A 6 -13.64 -3.60 -10.23
C PHE A 6 -12.84 -4.64 -9.44
N ILE A 7 -11.56 -4.37 -9.16
CA ILE A 7 -10.80 -5.10 -8.15
C ILE A 7 -11.01 -4.34 -6.84
N ILE A 8 -11.81 -4.92 -5.95
CA ILE A 8 -11.95 -4.45 -4.58
C ILE A 8 -10.72 -4.95 -3.82
N ILE A 9 -9.72 -4.08 -3.63
CA ILE A 9 -8.62 -4.34 -2.70
C ILE A 9 -9.18 -4.07 -1.29
N LEU A 10 -9.62 -5.14 -0.64
CA LEU A 10 -10.13 -5.11 0.73
C LEU A 10 -8.93 -5.04 1.70
N PHE A 11 -8.53 -3.84 2.13
CA PHE A 11 -7.69 -3.73 3.32
C PHE A 11 -8.54 -4.07 4.54
N LEU A 12 -8.23 -5.20 5.20
CA LEU A 12 -8.82 -5.57 6.48
C LEU A 12 -8.40 -4.54 7.54
N PHE A 13 -9.39 -3.78 8.01
CA PHE A 13 -9.26 -2.76 9.04
C PHE A 13 -8.67 -3.33 10.32
N ALA A 14 -7.55 -2.78 10.78
CA ALA A 14 -7.34 -2.67 12.22
C ALA A 14 -8.41 -1.68 12.73
N ALA A 15 -9.32 -2.15 13.58
CA ALA A 15 -10.28 -1.28 14.25
C ALA A 15 -9.51 -0.35 15.20
N PHE A 16 -9.21 0.87 14.75
CA PHE A 16 -8.60 1.88 15.61
C PHE A 16 -9.66 2.40 16.59
N ASN A 17 -9.54 2.01 17.86
CA ASN A 17 -10.20 2.74 18.94
C ASN A 17 -9.48 4.09 19.10
N VAL A 18 -9.96 5.13 18.41
CA VAL A 18 -9.57 6.51 18.66
C VAL A 18 -10.19 6.97 19.98
N ASN A 19 -9.53 6.65 21.09
CA ASN A 19 -9.78 7.39 22.33
C ASN A 19 -9.29 8.83 22.12
N PRO A 20 -10.08 9.86 22.45
CA PRO A 20 -9.66 11.25 22.36
C PRO A 20 -8.67 11.53 23.50
N VAL A 21 -7.40 11.17 23.33
CA VAL A 21 -6.40 11.28 24.40
C VAL A 21 -5.56 12.52 24.22
N LYS A 22 -5.86 13.53 25.05
CA LYS A 22 -4.96 14.62 25.44
C LYS A 22 -3.53 14.09 25.62
N ALA A 23 -2.59 14.66 24.88
CA ALA A 23 -1.13 14.49 25.04
C ALA A 23 -0.65 13.02 25.11
N GLN A 24 -0.89 12.22 24.06
CA GLN A 24 -0.05 11.04 23.84
C GLN A 24 1.31 11.50 23.30
N LYS A 25 2.40 11.12 23.98
CA LYS A 25 3.77 11.23 23.46
C LYS A 25 3.82 10.63 22.06
N ASP A 26 4.61 11.22 21.17
CA ASP A 26 4.91 10.65 19.85
C ASP A 26 5.21 9.15 19.99
N LYS A 27 4.39 8.32 19.34
CA LYS A 27 4.61 6.88 19.27
C LYS A 27 4.98 6.52 17.84
N VAL A 28 6.03 5.72 17.71
CA VAL A 28 6.42 5.12 16.44
C VAL A 28 6.14 3.62 16.56
N PHE A 29 5.45 3.04 15.60
CA PHE A 29 5.21 1.60 15.55
C PHE A 29 5.26 1.08 14.11
N ASP A 30 5.59 -0.20 14.00
CA ASP A 30 5.54 -0.93 12.74
C ASP A 30 4.12 -1.44 12.50
N VAL A 31 3.57 -1.15 11.33
CA VAL A 31 2.29 -1.68 10.83
C VAL A 31 2.59 -2.60 9.67
N VAL A 32 2.25 -3.88 9.82
CA VAL A 32 2.39 -4.88 8.76
C VAL A 32 1.05 -4.99 8.04
N VAL A 33 1.08 -4.82 6.72
CA VAL A 33 -0.13 -4.83 5.88
C VAL A 33 0.04 -5.85 4.75
N PRO A 34 -0.90 -6.80 4.58
CA PRO A 34 -0.87 -7.68 3.44
C PRO A 34 -1.14 -6.88 2.16
N LEU A 35 -0.28 -7.07 1.17
CA LEU A 35 -0.38 -6.47 -0.15
C LEU A 35 -0.75 -7.55 -1.17
N LYS A 36 -1.73 -7.21 -2.01
CA LYS A 36 -2.09 -8.01 -3.18
C LYS A 36 -2.35 -7.08 -4.36
N ILE A 37 -1.52 -7.18 -5.39
CA ILE A 37 -1.61 -6.30 -6.57
C ILE A 37 -1.38 -7.09 -7.86
N TYR A 38 -2.03 -6.71 -8.94
CA TYR A 38 -1.74 -7.28 -10.26
C TYR A 38 -0.67 -6.44 -10.95
N LEU A 39 0.44 -7.08 -11.32
CA LEU A 39 1.54 -6.48 -12.05
C LEU A 39 1.34 -6.68 -13.55
N GLU A 40 0.83 -5.64 -14.22
CA GLU A 40 0.56 -5.67 -15.66
C GLU A 40 1.80 -5.97 -16.51
N CYS A 41 2.98 -5.59 -16.03
CA CYS A 41 4.25 -5.73 -16.77
C CYS A 41 4.70 -7.19 -16.94
N THR A 42 4.30 -8.08 -16.03
CA THR A 42 4.69 -9.50 -16.07
C THR A 42 3.51 -10.45 -16.16
N GLY A 43 2.29 -9.96 -15.92
CA GLY A 43 1.08 -10.75 -15.83
C GLY A 43 0.89 -11.47 -14.49
N ASP A 44 1.70 -11.16 -13.47
CA ASP A 44 1.61 -11.80 -12.16
C ASP A 44 0.70 -11.06 -11.20
N TRP A 45 0.00 -11.81 -10.37
CA TRP A 45 -0.51 -11.34 -9.08
C TRP A 45 0.60 -11.41 -8.04
N LEU A 46 0.97 -10.26 -7.48
CA LEU A 46 1.96 -10.16 -6.43
C LEU A 46 1.28 -10.24 -5.07
N TYR A 47 1.81 -11.06 -4.17
CA TYR A 47 1.36 -11.15 -2.79
C TYR A 47 2.53 -11.14 -1.81
N GLY A 48 2.37 -10.42 -0.70
CA GLY A 48 3.33 -10.39 0.39
C GLY A 48 2.90 -9.41 1.47
N GLU A 49 3.79 -9.11 2.41
CA GLU A 49 3.53 -8.16 3.48
C GLU A 49 4.44 -6.94 3.35
N VAL A 50 3.87 -5.74 3.52
CA VAL A 50 4.61 -4.48 3.55
C VAL A 50 4.57 -3.92 4.95
N THR A 51 5.72 -3.48 5.46
CA THR A 51 5.79 -2.83 6.77
C THR A 51 5.90 -1.32 6.61
N TYR A 52 4.93 -0.61 7.19
CA TYR A 52 4.93 0.84 7.33
C TYR A 52 5.40 1.21 8.74
N VAL A 53 6.36 2.12 8.82
CA VAL A 53 6.73 2.75 10.09
C VAL A 53 5.85 3.97 10.26
N GLU A 54 4.90 3.89 11.18
CA GLU A 54 3.95 4.96 11.44
C GLU A 54 4.33 5.74 12.69
N LYS A 55 4.33 7.07 12.57
CA LYS A 55 4.45 8.02 13.67
C LYS A 55 3.09 8.60 13.98
N VAL A 56 2.65 8.43 15.22
CA VAL A 56 1.38 8.94 15.74
C VAL A 56 1.65 10.01 16.77
N THR A 57 1.05 11.17 16.56
CA THR A 57 1.10 12.33 17.44
C THR A 57 -0.30 12.64 17.97
N SER A 58 -0.41 13.60 18.89
CA SER A 58 -1.71 14.09 19.38
C SER A 58 -2.59 14.73 18.30
N HIS A 59 -2.06 15.00 17.10
CA HIS A 59 -2.76 15.74 16.06
C HIS A 59 -2.84 14.99 14.72
N TYR A 60 -1.98 14.02 14.48
CA TYR A 60 -1.90 13.33 13.19
C TYR A 60 -1.25 11.95 13.28
N PHE A 61 -1.53 11.13 12.27
CA PHE A 61 -0.86 9.86 11.95
C PHE A 61 -0.01 10.08 10.70
N TRP A 62 1.19 9.51 10.64
CA TRP A 62 2.14 9.74 9.55
C TRP A 62 2.92 8.47 9.21
N ILE A 63 2.96 8.09 7.92
CA ILE A 63 3.90 7.06 7.47
C ILE A 63 5.27 7.71 7.33
N GLU A 64 6.15 7.43 8.29
CA GLU A 64 7.52 7.94 8.30
C GLU A 64 8.39 7.23 7.29
N LYS A 65 8.18 5.91 7.15
CA LYS A 65 8.96 5.08 6.25
C LYS A 65 8.12 3.90 5.77
N VAL A 66 8.36 3.48 4.54
CA VAL A 66 7.96 2.15 4.06
C VAL A 66 9.21 1.29 4.01
N ARG A 67 9.15 0.09 4.59
CA ARG A 67 10.25 -0.87 4.47
C ARG A 67 10.16 -1.60 3.14
N ASP A 68 11.32 -1.99 2.64
CA ASP A 68 11.38 -2.86 1.48
C ASP A 68 10.69 -4.20 1.81
N ALA A 69 10.02 -4.77 0.81
CA ALA A 69 9.24 -5.98 0.95
C ALA A 69 9.61 -6.97 -0.16
N THR A 70 9.46 -8.26 0.13
CA THR A 70 9.52 -9.31 -0.90
C THR A 70 8.11 -9.78 -1.19
N LEU A 71 7.77 -9.85 -2.48
CA LEU A 71 6.49 -10.30 -2.97
C LEU A 71 6.68 -11.58 -3.79
N THR A 72 5.74 -12.50 -3.65
CA THR A 72 5.69 -13.74 -4.46
C THR A 72 4.71 -13.53 -5.61
N GLY A 73 5.10 -13.96 -6.81
CA GLY A 73 4.25 -13.91 -8.01
C GLY A 73 3.35 -15.15 -8.14
N TYR A 74 2.13 -14.92 -8.61
CA TYR A 74 1.11 -15.93 -8.89
C TYR A 74 0.48 -15.68 -10.25
N GLU A 75 0.08 -16.73 -10.95
CA GLU A 75 -0.56 -16.64 -12.26
C GLU A 75 -2.04 -16.22 -12.15
N ASP A 76 -2.64 -16.44 -10.98
CA ASP A 76 -4.07 -16.25 -10.74
C ASP A 76 -4.36 -15.31 -9.56
N ALA A 77 -5.58 -14.78 -9.57
CA ALA A 77 -6.02 -13.82 -8.57
C ALA A 77 -6.29 -14.50 -7.22
N ASP A 78 -6.52 -15.80 -7.16
CA ASP A 78 -6.76 -16.54 -5.92
C ASP A 78 -5.47 -17.04 -5.25
N LEU A 79 -4.31 -16.79 -5.87
CA LEU A 79 -2.98 -17.13 -5.37
C LEU A 79 -2.76 -18.64 -5.25
N SER A 80 -3.39 -19.41 -6.15
CA SER A 80 -3.37 -20.87 -6.13
C SER A 80 -2.22 -21.45 -6.97
N VAL A 81 -1.80 -20.74 -8.02
CA VAL A 81 -0.71 -21.14 -8.91
C VAL A 81 0.45 -20.15 -8.81
N PRO A 82 1.57 -20.50 -8.12
CA PRO A 82 2.76 -19.67 -8.10
C PRO A 82 3.40 -19.57 -9.49
N SER A 83 3.81 -18.37 -9.90
CA SER A 83 4.52 -18.15 -11.17
C SER A 83 6.00 -18.57 -11.11
N GLY A 84 6.50 -18.84 -9.90
CA GLY A 84 7.93 -19.10 -9.64
C GLY A 84 8.79 -17.84 -9.58
N ARG A 85 8.20 -16.64 -9.69
CA ARG A 85 8.90 -15.35 -9.65
C ARG A 85 8.80 -14.69 -8.29
N PHE A 86 9.88 -14.02 -7.88
CA PHE A 86 9.95 -13.23 -6.67
C PHE A 86 10.32 -11.80 -7.01
N TYR A 87 9.71 -10.87 -6.29
CA TYR A 87 9.84 -9.44 -6.55
C TYR A 87 10.28 -8.74 -5.28
N GLU A 88 11.12 -7.73 -5.41
CA GLU A 88 11.41 -6.81 -4.32
C GLU A 88 10.67 -5.51 -4.60
N LEU A 89 9.96 -5.01 -3.58
CA LEU A 89 9.24 -3.76 -3.61
C LEU A 89 9.95 -2.77 -2.69
N SER A 90 10.40 -1.66 -3.25
CA SER A 90 10.88 -0.50 -2.48
C SER A 90 9.99 0.70 -2.76
N GLN A 91 9.53 1.37 -1.72
CA GLN A 91 8.56 2.46 -1.86
C GLN A 91 9.07 3.75 -1.24
N THR A 92 8.95 4.84 -1.99
CA THR A 92 9.09 6.18 -1.47
C THR A 92 7.70 6.75 -1.20
N ALA A 93 7.40 7.01 0.07
CA ALA A 93 6.19 7.74 0.44
C ALA A 93 6.46 9.25 0.34
N THR A 94 5.84 9.92 -0.62
CA THR A 94 5.81 11.39 -0.67
C THR A 94 4.50 11.87 -0.08
N SER A 95 4.54 12.21 1.21
CA SER A 95 3.42 12.90 1.83
C SER A 95 3.41 14.36 1.39
N SER A 96 2.22 14.86 1.04
CA SER A 96 2.01 16.24 0.59
C SER A 96 1.86 17.25 1.75
N GLY A 97 2.10 16.84 3.00
CA GLY A 97 1.82 17.64 4.20
C GLY A 97 0.32 17.77 4.53
N ASP A 98 -0.54 17.33 3.60
CA ASP A 98 -1.98 17.13 3.78
C ASP A 98 -2.23 15.63 4.04
N TYR A 99 -2.49 15.28 5.30
CA TYR A 99 -2.66 13.90 5.79
C TYR A 99 -3.83 13.16 5.15
N SER A 100 -4.69 13.88 4.43
CA SER A 100 -5.78 13.27 3.68
C SER A 100 -5.34 12.68 2.34
N LYS A 101 -4.13 12.97 1.84
CA LYS A 101 -3.67 12.49 0.53
C LYS A 101 -2.17 12.29 0.42
N GLY A 102 -1.77 11.27 -0.33
CA GLY A 102 -0.36 10.99 -0.61
C GLY A 102 -0.16 10.52 -2.03
N GLU A 103 1.00 10.85 -2.59
CA GLU A 103 1.49 10.26 -3.84
C GLU A 103 2.67 9.35 -3.50
N ASN A 104 2.75 8.21 -4.18
CA ASN A 104 3.75 7.19 -3.90
C ASN A 104 4.31 6.66 -5.20
N LEU A 105 5.57 6.28 -5.12
CA LEU A 105 6.26 5.54 -6.15
C LEU A 105 6.80 4.27 -5.51
N ALA A 106 6.31 3.13 -5.97
CA ALA A 106 6.92 1.84 -5.67
C ALA A 106 7.76 1.37 -6.86
N ARG A 107 8.98 0.96 -6.57
CA ARG A 107 9.91 0.32 -7.50
C ARG A 107 9.81 -1.17 -7.30
N ILE A 108 9.52 -1.90 -8.37
CA ILE A 108 9.43 -3.36 -8.35
C ILE A 108 10.60 -3.92 -9.14
N THR A 109 11.45 -4.69 -8.47
CA THR A 109 12.60 -5.39 -9.07
C THR A 109 12.38 -6.89 -9.07
N MET A 110 12.96 -7.57 -10.04
CA MET A 110 13.02 -9.04 -10.14
C MET A 110 14.45 -9.39 -10.56
N ASP A 111 15.10 -10.28 -9.83
CA ASP A 111 16.51 -10.65 -10.04
C ASP A 111 17.45 -9.43 -10.13
N GLY A 112 17.21 -8.42 -9.26
CA GLY A 112 17.97 -7.17 -9.22
C GLY A 112 17.72 -6.20 -10.37
N LYS A 113 16.82 -6.52 -11.31
CA LYS A 113 16.46 -5.64 -12.44
C LYS A 113 15.13 -4.95 -12.19
N LEU A 114 15.05 -3.66 -12.51
CA LEU A 114 13.80 -2.91 -12.47
C LEU A 114 12.83 -3.46 -13.52
N VAL A 115 11.65 -3.90 -13.08
CA VAL A 115 10.58 -4.43 -13.94
C VAL A 115 9.46 -3.42 -14.07
N ALA A 116 9.14 -2.70 -13.00
CA ALA A 116 8.06 -1.74 -13.01
C ALA A 116 8.28 -0.59 -12.02
N LEU A 117 7.76 0.57 -12.41
CA LEU A 117 7.45 1.66 -11.51
C LEU A 117 5.93 1.72 -11.34
N TYR A 118 5.46 1.56 -10.11
CA TYR A 118 4.06 1.70 -9.74
C TYR A 118 3.83 3.06 -9.12
N HIS A 119 3.06 3.88 -9.82
CA HIS A 119 2.69 5.21 -9.35
C HIS A 119 1.27 5.16 -8.83
N TYR A 120 1.07 5.61 -7.60
CA TYR A 120 -0.27 5.67 -7.04
C TYR A 120 -0.47 6.86 -6.11
N ALA A 121 -1.66 7.43 -6.20
CA ALA A 121 -2.14 8.46 -5.30
C ALA A 121 -3.30 7.91 -4.49
N TRP A 122 -3.33 8.21 -3.19
CA TRP A 122 -4.42 7.82 -2.30
C TRP A 122 -5.02 9.04 -1.61
N HIS A 123 -6.29 8.92 -1.24
CA HIS A 123 -7.00 9.88 -0.38
C HIS A 123 -7.73 9.16 0.73
N THR A 124 -7.55 9.60 1.96
CA THR A 124 -8.23 9.09 3.15
C THR A 124 -9.40 9.98 3.56
N THR A 125 -10.56 9.39 3.78
CA THR A 125 -11.71 10.05 4.42
C THR A 125 -11.95 9.46 5.80
N THR A 126 -12.35 10.28 6.77
CA THR A 126 -12.75 9.82 8.10
C THR A 126 -14.23 10.11 8.29
N ASN A 127 -15.03 9.09 8.60
CA ASN A 127 -16.46 9.29 8.86
C ASN A 127 -16.72 9.72 10.31
N ALA A 128 -17.97 10.08 10.63
CA ALA A 128 -18.37 10.53 11.97
C ALA A 128 -18.14 9.49 13.10
N LYS A 129 -17.88 8.22 12.76
CA LYS A 129 -17.55 7.14 13.70
C LYS A 129 -16.04 6.94 13.88
N GLY A 130 -15.21 7.78 13.25
CA GLY A 130 -13.75 7.66 13.29
C GLY A 130 -13.17 6.57 12.38
N ILE A 131 -13.97 5.99 11.48
CA ILE A 131 -13.49 5.01 10.51
C ILE A 131 -12.78 5.74 9.38
N VAL A 132 -11.50 5.40 9.16
CA VAL A 132 -10.66 5.94 8.09
C VAL A 132 -10.75 5.04 6.87
N THR A 133 -11.10 5.60 5.71
CA THR A 133 -11.15 4.88 4.42
C THR A 133 -10.13 5.48 3.48
N ALA A 134 -9.13 4.70 3.06
CA ALA A 134 -8.19 5.08 2.01
C ALA A 134 -8.72 4.64 0.64
N ASN A 135 -8.72 5.54 -0.34
CA ASN A 135 -9.13 5.26 -1.71
C ASN A 135 -7.99 5.63 -2.66
N PHE A 136 -7.70 4.77 -3.64
CA PHE A 136 -6.83 5.15 -4.74
C PHE A 136 -7.55 6.18 -5.62
N ILE A 137 -6.89 7.31 -5.85
CA ILE A 137 -7.40 8.39 -6.73
C ILE A 137 -6.85 8.19 -8.14
N LYS A 138 -5.62 7.69 -8.23
CA LYS A 138 -4.89 7.51 -9.47
C LYS A 138 -3.89 6.38 -9.29
N GLU A 139 -3.82 5.48 -10.26
CA GLU A 139 -2.81 4.42 -10.32
C GLU A 139 -2.37 4.23 -11.77
N TRP A 140 -1.08 4.00 -11.99
CA TRP A 140 -0.56 3.60 -13.29
C TRP A 140 0.81 2.91 -13.17
N TRP A 141 1.11 2.11 -14.19
CA TRP A 141 2.35 1.37 -14.32
C TRP A 141 3.25 1.98 -15.40
N ASP A 142 4.55 1.95 -15.15
CA ASP A 142 5.59 2.18 -16.15
C ASP A 142 6.50 0.95 -16.19
N CYS A 143 6.23 0.07 -17.15
CA CYS A 143 6.93 -1.20 -17.36
C CYS A 143 8.29 -0.99 -18.04
N LYS A 144 9.29 -1.77 -17.63
CA LYS A 144 10.69 -1.65 -18.09
C LYS A 144 11.18 -2.88 -18.82
#